data_AF-A0A8T0APP8-F1
#
_entry.id   AF-A0A8T0APP8-F1
#
_cell.length_a   1.000
_cell.length_b   1.000
_cell.length_c   1.000
_cell.angle_alpha   90.00
_cell.angle_beta   90.00
_cell.angle_gamma   90.00
#
_symmetry.space_group_name_H-M   'P 1'
#
loop_
_entity.id
_entity.type
_entity.pdbx_description
1 polymer ?
#
loop_
_entity_poly.entity_id
_entity_poly.type
_entity_poly.pdbx_seq_one_letter_code
_entity_poly.pdbx_strand_id
1 'polypeptide(L)'
;MRVSVLTVIALAVLVRLCPGEQSARCAQVNCLASSLPLPMLKDMIKTLKSISKPWPSDSRRHKRYLPKFYIKKLNIADINKMLGIYEDHVFKKLWSNDIDYPERFIHSFYRLRVSVEHCKHNSQAEFTRYARKKIKGMEEAFKKLHSDELSKAAGDFETILRWISLYTDKKLSHSKC
;
A
#
# COMPACT_ATOMS: atom_id res chain seq x y z
N MET A 1 5.70 47.14 -24.79
CA MET A 1 6.54 45.93 -24.94
C MET A 1 7.31 45.52 -23.68
N ARG A 2 7.79 46.42 -22.80
CA ARG A 2 8.58 46.04 -21.61
C ARG A 2 7.79 45.35 -20.48
N VAL A 3 6.50 45.65 -20.32
CA VAL A 3 5.64 45.05 -19.27
C VAL A 3 5.40 43.55 -19.52
N SER A 4 5.34 43.14 -20.79
CA SER A 4 5.08 41.75 -21.19
C SER A 4 6.26 40.81 -20.91
N VAL A 5 7.49 41.32 -20.83
CA VAL A 5 8.69 40.50 -20.57
C VAL A 5 8.79 40.15 -19.08
N LEU A 6 8.46 41.11 -18.19
CA LEU A 6 8.50 40.90 -16.74
C LEU A 6 7.45 39.89 -16.26
N THR A 7 6.23 39.92 -16.84
CA THR A 7 5.18 38.94 -16.52
C THR A 7 5.53 37.52 -16.98
N VAL A 8 6.17 37.36 -18.14
CA VAL A 8 6.62 36.04 -18.63
C VAL A 8 7.74 35.46 -17.76
N ILE A 9 8.67 36.29 -17.28
CA ILE A 9 9.74 35.84 -16.37
C ILE A 9 9.15 35.43 -15.00
N ALA A 10 8.21 36.21 -14.46
CA ALA A 10 7.54 35.86 -13.21
C ALA A 10 6.74 34.53 -13.30
N LEU A 11 6.03 34.31 -14.42
CA LEU A 11 5.34 33.04 -14.69
C LEU A 11 6.30 31.86 -14.84
N ALA A 12 7.45 32.03 -15.50
CA ALA A 12 8.45 30.98 -15.66
C ALA A 12 9.11 30.58 -14.33
N VAL A 13 9.29 31.52 -13.40
CA VAL A 13 9.78 31.25 -12.03
C VAL A 13 8.73 30.52 -11.20
N LEU A 14 7.45 30.90 -11.32
CA LEU A 14 6.34 30.21 -10.62
C LEU A 14 6.14 28.76 -11.11
N VAL A 15 6.31 28.51 -12.41
CA VAL A 15 6.22 27.14 -12.97
C VAL A 15 7.39 26.26 -12.52
N ARG A 16 8.57 26.82 -12.26
CA ARG A 16 9.72 26.08 -11.70
C ARG A 16 9.62 25.81 -10.20
N LEU A 17 8.80 26.58 -9.48
CA LEU A 17 8.51 26.37 -8.06
C LEU A 17 7.37 25.38 -7.82
N CYS A 18 6.65 24.96 -8.87
CA CYS A 18 5.72 23.83 -8.76
C CYS A 18 6.53 22.56 -8.44
N PRO A 19 6.38 21.99 -7.25
CA PRO A 19 7.11 20.80 -6.87
C PRO A 19 6.66 19.69 -7.82
N GLY A 20 7.53 19.27 -8.76
CA GLY A 20 7.20 18.26 -9.74
C GLY A 20 6.79 16.93 -9.09
N GLU A 21 6.20 16.03 -9.87
CA GLU A 21 5.71 14.70 -9.44
C GLU A 21 6.72 13.90 -8.59
N GLN A 22 8.02 14.11 -8.84
CA GLN A 22 9.11 13.54 -8.05
C GLN A 22 9.11 14.03 -6.59
N SER A 23 8.93 15.33 -6.35
CA SER A 23 8.87 15.88 -5.00
C SER A 23 7.63 15.40 -4.23
N ALA A 24 6.48 15.23 -4.91
CA ALA A 24 5.26 14.71 -4.31
C ALA A 24 5.44 13.26 -3.86
N ARG A 25 6.10 12.43 -4.69
CA ARG A 25 6.49 11.06 -4.31
C ARG A 25 7.44 11.05 -3.11
N CYS A 26 8.40 11.96 -3.05
CA CYS A 26 9.35 12.03 -1.94
C CYS A 26 8.68 12.45 -0.64
N ALA A 27 7.74 13.41 -0.69
CA ALA A 27 6.93 13.77 0.45
C ALA A 27 6.13 12.56 0.98
N GLN A 28 5.53 11.76 0.10
CA GLN A 28 4.82 10.52 0.48
C GLN A 28 5.74 9.50 1.14
N VAL A 29 6.89 9.22 0.53
CA VAL A 29 7.88 8.25 1.04
C VAL A 29 8.41 8.70 2.40
N ASN A 30 8.79 9.97 2.53
CA ASN A 30 9.31 10.52 3.78
C ASN A 30 8.28 10.50 4.90
N CYS A 31 7.03 10.89 4.60
CA CYS A 31 5.93 10.82 5.57
C CYS A 31 5.71 9.39 6.05
N LEU A 32 5.70 8.42 5.13
CA LEU A 32 5.43 7.04 5.49
C LEU A 32 6.60 6.42 6.27
N ALA A 33 7.84 6.73 5.88
CA ALA A 33 9.04 6.26 6.57
C ALA A 33 9.18 6.84 7.98
N SER A 34 8.70 8.05 8.25
CA SER A 34 8.66 8.61 9.61
C SER A 34 7.51 8.05 10.45
N SER A 35 6.41 7.65 9.81
CA SER A 35 5.19 7.20 10.49
C SER A 35 5.11 5.68 10.73
N LEU A 36 5.95 4.89 10.03
CA LEU A 36 5.94 3.43 10.11
C LEU A 36 7.26 2.87 10.66
N PRO A 37 7.27 2.31 11.88
CA PRO A 37 8.44 1.61 12.38
C PRO A 37 8.63 0.28 11.63
N LEU A 38 9.81 0.07 11.02
CA LEU A 38 10.16 -1.17 10.33
C LEU A 38 9.96 -2.45 11.16
N PRO A 39 10.24 -2.47 12.49
CA PRO A 39 9.93 -3.63 13.33
C PRO A 39 8.45 -4.06 13.26
N MET A 40 7.51 -3.11 13.20
CA MET A 40 6.08 -3.42 13.12
C MET A 40 5.74 -4.18 11.84
N LEU A 41 6.29 -3.80 10.69
CA LEU A 41 6.07 -4.52 9.42
C LEU A 41 6.64 -5.94 9.50
N LYS A 42 7.81 -6.12 10.12
CA LYS A 42 8.43 -7.45 10.31
C LYS A 42 7.58 -8.34 11.20
N ASP A 43 7.06 -7.81 12.30
CA ASP A 43 6.20 -8.54 13.22
C ASP A 43 4.89 -8.95 12.54
N MET A 44 4.27 -8.05 11.78
CA MET A 44 3.07 -8.37 10.99
C MET A 44 3.34 -9.50 9.99
N ILE A 45 4.47 -9.46 9.27
CA ILE A 45 4.87 -10.55 8.35
C ILE A 45 5.04 -11.88 9.10
N LYS A 46 5.67 -11.85 10.28
CA LYS A 46 5.85 -13.04 11.11
C LYS A 46 4.50 -13.63 11.54
N THR A 47 3.56 -12.78 11.99
CA THR A 47 2.22 -13.22 12.39
C THR A 47 1.42 -13.79 11.20
N LEU A 48 1.51 -13.18 10.02
CA LEU A 48 0.87 -13.73 8.82
C LEU A 48 1.37 -15.12 8.50
N LYS A 49 2.69 -15.37 8.60
CA LYS A 49 3.27 -16.70 8.36
C LYS A 49 2.75 -17.76 9.34
N SER A 50 2.49 -17.38 10.60
CA SER A 50 1.88 -18.30 11.56
C SER A 50 0.41 -18.58 11.27
N ILE A 51 -0.34 -17.59 10.76
CA ILE A 51 -1.76 -17.72 10.40
C ILE A 51 -1.91 -18.50 9.10
N SER A 52 -1.06 -18.25 8.12
CA SER A 52 -1.05 -18.90 6.82
C SER A 52 -0.35 -20.26 6.88
N LYS A 53 -0.61 -21.08 7.92
CA LYS A 53 -0.01 -22.43 8.11
C LYS A 53 0.23 -23.08 6.76
N PRO A 54 1.41 -23.69 6.50
CA PRO A 54 1.68 -24.32 5.23
C PRO A 54 0.58 -25.34 4.99
N TRP A 55 -0.36 -24.99 4.10
CA TRP A 55 -1.31 -25.96 3.62
C TRP A 55 -0.49 -27.10 3.03
N PRO A 56 -0.89 -28.36 3.26
CA PRO A 56 -0.24 -29.48 2.58
C PRO A 56 -0.15 -29.08 1.11
N SER A 57 1.05 -29.19 0.55
CA SER A 57 1.41 -28.70 -0.78
C SER A 57 0.57 -29.43 -1.82
N ASP A 58 -0.73 -29.13 -1.87
CA ASP A 58 -1.66 -29.68 -2.82
C ASP A 58 -1.18 -29.11 -4.14
N SER A 59 -0.68 -30.00 -5.00
CA SER A 59 0.01 -29.72 -6.26
C SER A 59 -0.84 -28.91 -7.25
N ARG A 60 -2.08 -28.59 -6.87
CA ARG A 60 -2.95 -27.61 -7.51
C ARG A 60 -2.36 -26.21 -7.39
N ARG A 61 -1.60 -25.85 -8.43
CA ARG A 61 -1.20 -24.50 -8.89
C ARG A 61 -1.52 -23.38 -7.89
N HIS A 62 -0.48 -22.80 -7.29
CA HIS A 62 -0.58 -21.66 -6.37
C HIS A 62 -1.36 -20.52 -7.03
N LYS A 63 -2.67 -20.45 -6.74
CA LYS A 63 -3.55 -19.38 -7.21
C LYS A 63 -3.19 -18.13 -6.42
N ARG A 64 -2.45 -17.23 -7.07
CA ARG A 64 -2.11 -15.92 -6.51
C ARG A 64 -3.34 -15.02 -6.59
N TYR A 65 -3.79 -14.48 -5.46
CA TYR A 65 -4.94 -13.59 -5.40
C TYR A 65 -4.54 -12.14 -5.70
N LEU A 66 -3.29 -11.78 -5.40
CA LEU A 66 -2.75 -10.49 -5.75
C LEU A 66 -2.42 -10.36 -7.24
N PRO A 67 -2.90 -9.31 -7.93
CA PRO A 67 -2.42 -8.95 -9.25
C PRO A 67 -0.90 -8.73 -9.26
N LYS A 68 -0.25 -9.02 -10.38
CA LYS A 68 1.14 -8.58 -10.60
C LYS A 68 1.16 -7.06 -10.69
N PHE A 69 1.61 -6.37 -9.64
CA PHE A 69 1.83 -4.92 -9.64
C PHE A 69 3.30 -4.58 -9.91
N TYR A 70 3.53 -3.52 -10.68
CA TYR A 70 4.85 -2.88 -10.72
C TYR A 70 4.95 -1.91 -9.55
N ILE A 71 5.67 -2.30 -8.49
CA ILE A 71 5.81 -1.51 -7.25
C ILE A 71 6.23 -0.07 -7.53
N LYS A 72 7.10 0.15 -8.54
CA LYS A 72 7.56 1.48 -8.95
C LYS A 72 6.43 2.43 -9.38
N LYS A 73 5.27 1.89 -9.79
CA LYS A 73 4.09 2.64 -10.25
C LYS A 73 3.00 2.81 -9.19
N LEU A 74 3.17 2.22 -8.00
CA LEU A 74 2.24 2.41 -6.89
C LEU A 74 2.58 3.68 -6.12
N ASN A 75 1.55 4.41 -5.75
CA ASN A 75 1.67 5.53 -4.81
C ASN A 75 0.93 5.22 -3.49
N ILE A 76 0.92 6.17 -2.57
CA ILE A 76 0.31 5.95 -1.26
C ILE A 76 -1.21 5.77 -1.30
N ALA A 77 -1.90 6.40 -2.26
CA ALA A 77 -3.35 6.23 -2.43
C ALA A 77 -3.70 4.81 -2.90
N ASP A 78 -2.90 4.26 -3.81
CA ASP A 78 -3.04 2.88 -4.27
C ASP A 78 -2.85 1.90 -3.10
N ILE A 79 -1.80 2.10 -2.28
CA ILE A 79 -1.54 1.30 -1.08
C ILE A 79 -2.72 1.40 -0.11
N ASN A 80 -3.20 2.61 0.17
CA ASN A 80 -4.30 2.84 1.10
C ASN A 80 -5.56 2.05 0.71
N LYS A 81 -5.91 2.05 -0.57
CA LYS A 81 -7.07 1.28 -1.05
C LYS A 81 -6.84 -0.23 -0.94
N MET A 82 -5.64 -0.71 -1.25
CA MET A 82 -5.34 -2.14 -1.06
C MET A 82 -5.52 -2.54 0.41
N LEU A 83 -5.05 -1.72 1.35
CA LEU A 83 -5.27 -1.97 2.78
C LEU A 83 -6.77 -2.01 3.13
N GLY A 84 -7.57 -1.06 2.63
CA GLY A 84 -9.03 -1.07 2.83
C GLY A 84 -9.69 -2.35 2.31
N ILE A 85 -9.32 -2.82 1.11
CA ILE A 85 -9.85 -4.07 0.53
C ILE A 85 -9.51 -5.29 1.41
N TYR A 86 -8.29 -5.36 1.91
CA TYR A 86 -7.88 -6.45 2.81
C TYR A 86 -8.66 -6.43 4.12
N GLU A 87 -8.87 -5.25 4.71
CA GLU A 87 -9.69 -5.13 5.90
C GLU A 87 -11.11 -5.64 5.65
N ASP A 88 -11.77 -5.11 4.62
CA ASP A 88 -13.19 -5.32 4.37
C ASP A 88 -13.52 -6.71 3.84
N HIS A 89 -12.62 -7.31 3.07
CA HIS A 89 -12.93 -8.53 2.32
C HIS A 89 -12.07 -9.73 2.70
N VAL A 90 -11.02 -9.55 3.49
CA VAL A 90 -10.18 -10.66 3.98
C VAL A 90 -10.28 -10.74 5.50
N PHE A 91 -9.79 -9.73 6.20
CA PHE A 91 -9.59 -9.75 7.64
C PHE A 91 -10.89 -9.75 8.44
N LYS A 92 -11.85 -8.86 8.12
CA LYS A 92 -13.16 -8.87 8.79
C LYS A 92 -13.87 -10.21 8.61
N LYS A 93 -13.78 -10.83 7.43
CA LYS A 93 -14.39 -12.14 7.17
C LYS A 93 -13.65 -13.26 7.90
N LEU A 94 -12.32 -13.30 7.79
CA LEU A 94 -11.46 -14.33 8.37
C LEU A 94 -11.65 -14.42 9.89
N TRP A 95 -11.77 -13.26 10.56
CA TRP A 95 -11.86 -13.19 12.02
C TRP A 95 -13.26 -12.90 12.55
N SER A 96 -14.30 -13.00 11.71
CA SER A 96 -15.69 -12.74 12.12
C SER A 96 -16.21 -13.74 13.16
N ASN A 97 -15.66 -14.96 13.19
CA ASN A 97 -16.15 -16.06 14.02
C ASN A 97 -15.04 -16.69 14.89
N ASP A 98 -13.86 -16.09 14.95
CA ASP A 98 -12.65 -16.77 15.43
C ASP A 98 -12.37 -16.47 16.91
N ILE A 99 -12.11 -17.54 17.68
CA ILE A 99 -11.71 -17.46 19.11
C ILE A 99 -10.24 -17.01 19.22
N ASP A 100 -9.42 -17.30 18.21
CA ASP A 100 -7.99 -16.98 18.16
C ASP A 100 -7.71 -15.66 17.43
N TYR A 101 -8.42 -14.60 17.83
CA TYR A 101 -8.28 -13.25 17.28
C TYR A 101 -6.83 -12.72 17.45
N PRO A 102 -6.08 -12.45 16.37
CA PRO A 102 -4.68 -12.03 16.48
C PRO A 102 -4.58 -10.54 16.81
N GLU A 103 -4.93 -10.16 18.05
CA GLU A 103 -5.07 -8.78 18.51
C GLU A 103 -3.87 -7.89 18.15
N ARG A 104 -2.64 -8.40 18.38
CA ARG A 104 -1.40 -7.68 18.03
C ARG A 104 -1.29 -7.37 16.53
N PHE A 105 -1.72 -8.30 15.67
CA PHE A 105 -1.72 -8.08 14.23
C PHE A 105 -2.75 -7.02 13.86
N ILE A 106 -3.97 -7.11 14.39
CA ILE A 106 -5.04 -6.15 14.12
C ILE A 106 -4.62 -4.75 14.52
N HIS A 107 -4.10 -4.60 15.73
CA HIS A 107 -3.64 -3.31 16.22
C HIS A 107 -2.53 -2.74 15.33
N SER A 108 -1.57 -3.56 14.92
CA SER A 108 -0.50 -3.16 14.00
C SER A 108 -1.04 -2.79 12.61
N PHE A 109 -2.03 -3.53 12.11
CA PHE A 109 -2.69 -3.26 10.83
C PHE A 109 -3.50 -1.96 10.88
N TYR A 110 -4.22 -1.69 11.97
CA TYR A 110 -4.93 -0.45 12.18
C TYR A 110 -3.97 0.75 12.20
N ARG A 111 -2.87 0.64 12.96
CA ARG A 111 -1.82 1.68 12.97
C ARG A 111 -1.22 1.91 11.58
N LEU A 112 -0.95 0.83 10.84
CA LEU A 112 -0.48 0.91 9.45
C LEU A 112 -1.47 1.69 8.58
N ARG A 113 -2.77 1.39 8.66
CA ARG A 113 -3.82 2.10 7.91
C ARG A 113 -3.88 3.57 8.27
N VAL A 114 -3.88 3.91 9.57
CA VAL A 114 -3.93 5.29 10.03
C VAL A 114 -2.73 6.09 9.50
N SER A 115 -1.51 5.53 9.59
CA SER A 115 -0.31 6.17 9.07
C SER A 115 -0.37 6.37 7.54
N VAL A 116 -0.81 5.36 6.80
CA VAL A 116 -0.96 5.45 5.33
C VAL A 116 -2.02 6.48 4.95
N GLU A 117 -3.17 6.50 5.63
CA GLU A 117 -4.26 7.44 5.36
C GLU A 117 -3.85 8.88 5.69
N HIS A 118 -3.13 9.10 6.80
CA HIS A 118 -2.58 10.41 7.15
C HIS A 118 -1.64 10.93 6.05
N CYS A 119 -0.68 10.10 5.62
CA CYS A 119 0.26 10.48 4.57
C CYS A 119 -0.41 10.63 3.18
N LYS A 120 -1.49 9.92 2.89
CA LYS A 120 -2.32 10.13 1.69
C LYS A 120 -2.93 11.53 1.69
N HIS A 121 -3.53 11.95 2.81
CA HIS A 121 -4.15 13.28 2.92
C HIS A 121 -3.12 14.40 2.80
N ASN A 122 -2.00 14.29 3.52
CA ASN A 122 -0.94 15.31 3.48
C ASN A 122 -0.33 15.50 2.09
N SER A 123 -0.30 14.46 1.27
CA SER A 123 0.28 14.50 -0.08
C SER A 123 -0.75 14.72 -1.19
N GLN A 124 -2.04 14.82 -0.84
CA GLN A 124 -3.16 14.89 -1.78
C GLN A 124 -3.07 13.81 -2.88
N ALA A 125 -2.58 12.62 -2.53
CA ALA A 125 -2.33 11.57 -3.50
C ALA A 125 -3.66 10.99 -4.02
N GLU A 126 -3.77 10.92 -5.35
CA GLU A 126 -4.89 10.25 -6.01
C GLU A 126 -4.49 8.88 -6.57
N PHE A 127 -5.49 8.05 -6.90
CA PHE A 127 -5.23 6.77 -7.55
C PHE A 127 -4.53 6.91 -8.89
N THR A 128 -3.56 6.06 -9.12
CA THR A 128 -2.98 5.94 -10.45
C THR A 128 -3.97 5.26 -11.41
N ARG A 129 -4.02 5.73 -12.66
CA ARG A 129 -4.83 5.08 -13.73
C ARG A 129 -4.46 3.61 -13.89
N TYR A 130 -3.18 3.28 -13.72
CA TYR A 130 -2.65 1.92 -13.76
C TYR A 130 -3.24 1.04 -12.64
N ALA A 131 -3.24 1.53 -11.40
CA ALA A 131 -3.71 0.75 -10.27
C ALA A 131 -5.24 0.61 -10.26
N ARG A 132 -5.99 1.63 -10.70
CA ARG A 132 -7.47 1.65 -10.63
C ARG A 132 -8.12 0.38 -11.20
N LYS A 133 -7.76 -0.04 -12.41
CA LYS A 133 -8.32 -1.26 -13.03
C LYS A 133 -7.92 -2.54 -12.28
N LYS A 134 -6.66 -2.64 -11.85
CA LYS A 134 -6.13 -3.83 -11.17
C LYS A 134 -6.69 -3.98 -9.76
N ILE A 135 -6.76 -2.88 -9.02
CA ILE A 135 -7.33 -2.83 -7.67
C ILE A 135 -8.82 -3.15 -7.71
N LYS A 136 -9.57 -2.64 -8.71
CA LYS A 136 -10.98 -3.00 -8.89
C LYS A 136 -11.16 -4.51 -9.10
N GLY A 137 -10.39 -5.11 -10.01
CA GLY A 137 -10.45 -6.57 -10.23
C GLY A 137 -10.05 -7.39 -9.00
N MET A 138 -9.06 -6.91 -8.23
CA MET A 138 -8.69 -7.49 -6.94
C MET A 138 -9.84 -7.43 -5.94
N GLU A 139 -10.51 -6.28 -5.81
CA GLU A 139 -11.66 -6.10 -4.92
C GLU A 139 -12.82 -7.05 -5.29
N GLU A 140 -13.16 -7.14 -6.58
CA GLU A 140 -14.20 -8.04 -7.08
C GLU A 140 -13.87 -9.52 -6.84
N ALA A 141 -12.60 -9.91 -6.98
CA ALA A 141 -12.15 -11.26 -6.65
C ALA A 141 -12.24 -11.54 -5.15
N PHE A 142 -11.85 -10.58 -4.30
CA PHE A 142 -11.82 -10.74 -2.85
C PHE A 142 -13.23 -10.81 -2.25
N LYS A 143 -14.19 -10.10 -2.84
CA LYS A 143 -15.61 -10.19 -2.45
C LYS A 143 -16.14 -11.62 -2.54
N LYS A 144 -15.64 -12.42 -3.50
CA LYS A 144 -16.10 -13.78 -3.80
C LYS A 144 -15.32 -14.89 -3.06
N LEU A 145 -14.35 -14.55 -2.20
CA LEU A 145 -13.57 -15.56 -1.48
C LEU A 145 -14.41 -16.31 -0.46
N HIS A 146 -14.21 -17.63 -0.41
CA HIS A 146 -14.71 -18.52 0.63
C HIS A 146 -13.69 -18.69 1.76
N SER A 147 -14.10 -19.31 2.89
CA SER A 147 -13.32 -19.36 4.13
C SER A 147 -11.91 -19.96 3.97
N ASP A 148 -11.75 -21.02 3.18
CA ASP A 148 -10.46 -21.66 2.88
C ASP A 148 -9.55 -20.78 2.02
N GLU A 149 -10.13 -19.94 1.16
CA GLU A 149 -9.40 -18.98 0.34
C GLU A 149 -8.99 -17.72 1.13
N LEU A 150 -9.71 -17.36 2.20
CA LEU A 150 -9.39 -16.18 3.03
C LEU A 150 -8.03 -16.30 3.71
N SER A 151 -7.68 -17.47 4.26
CA SER A 151 -6.36 -17.69 4.89
C SER A 151 -5.22 -17.58 3.87
N LYS A 152 -5.44 -18.04 2.63
CA LYS A 152 -4.48 -17.91 1.53
C LYS A 152 -4.32 -16.45 1.11
N ALA A 153 -5.43 -15.72 0.96
CA ALA A 153 -5.39 -14.29 0.69
C ALA A 153 -4.69 -13.52 1.81
N ALA A 154 -4.93 -13.87 3.08
CA ALA A 154 -4.21 -13.30 4.22
C ALA A 154 -2.69 -13.55 4.13
N GLY A 155 -2.26 -14.76 3.73
CA GLY A 155 -0.85 -15.04 3.45
C GLY A 155 -0.27 -14.16 2.33
N ASP A 156 -1.02 -13.96 1.24
CA ASP A 156 -0.65 -13.06 0.15
C ASP A 156 -0.44 -11.60 0.61
N PHE A 157 -1.06 -11.18 1.72
CA PHE A 157 -0.86 -9.84 2.30
C PHE A 157 0.60 -9.57 2.70
N GLU A 158 1.41 -10.60 2.96
CA GLU A 158 2.87 -10.45 3.16
C GLU A 158 3.51 -9.69 1.98
N THR A 159 3.01 -9.92 0.76
CA THR A 159 3.49 -9.22 -0.43
C THR A 159 3.25 -7.72 -0.34
N ILE A 160 2.08 -7.28 0.17
CA ILE A 160 1.77 -5.86 0.35
C ILE A 160 2.70 -5.24 1.39
N LEU A 161 2.92 -5.91 2.53
CA LEU A 161 3.83 -5.44 3.57
C LEU A 161 5.28 -5.29 3.04
N ARG A 162 5.73 -6.25 2.21
CA ARG A 162 7.02 -6.15 1.52
C ARG A 162 7.07 -4.97 0.54
N TRP A 163 5.99 -4.70 -0.20
CA TRP A 163 5.93 -3.53 -1.09
C TRP A 163 5.99 -2.23 -0.31
N ILE A 164 5.30 -2.13 0.82
CA ILE A 164 5.36 -0.96 1.70
C ILE A 164 6.79 -0.78 2.22
N SER A 165 7.42 -1.85 2.72
CA SER A 165 8.81 -1.81 3.19
C SER A 165 9.77 -1.33 2.11
N LEU A 166 9.62 -1.82 0.87
CA LEU A 166 10.44 -1.38 -0.27
C LEU A 166 10.13 0.06 -0.71
N TYR A 167 8.87 0.48 -0.60
CA TYR A 167 8.44 1.84 -0.90
C TYR A 167 9.05 2.85 0.09
N THR A 168 9.19 2.48 1.35
CA THR A 168 9.77 3.31 2.42
C THR A 168 11.30 3.20 2.56
N ASP A 169 11.96 2.29 1.83
CA ASP A 169 13.40 2.09 1.95
C ASP A 169 14.18 3.28 1.39
N LYS A 170 14.81 4.05 2.29
CA LYS A 170 15.59 5.24 1.98
C LYS A 170 16.76 4.97 1.04
N LYS A 171 17.36 3.78 1.10
CA LYS A 171 18.48 3.41 0.21
C LYS A 171 18.04 3.27 -1.24
N LEU A 172 16.79 2.87 -1.47
CA LEU A 172 16.19 2.77 -2.79
C LEU A 172 15.52 4.09 -3.23
N SER A 173 15.12 4.93 -2.27
CA SER A 173 14.45 6.20 -2.54
C SER A 173 15.41 7.34 -2.86
N HIS A 174 16.59 7.48 -2.21
CA HIS A 174 17.52 8.61 -2.42
C HIS A 174 18.17 8.73 -3.82
N SER A 175 18.00 7.74 -4.69
CA SER A 175 18.44 7.84 -6.11
C SER A 175 17.31 8.29 -7.05
N LYS A 176 16.10 8.48 -6.50
CA LYS A 176 14.83 8.67 -7.22
C LYS A 176 13.95 9.73 -6.57
N CYS A 177 14.24 10.06 -5.33
CA CYS A 177 14.22 11.37 -4.68
C CYS A 177 15.49 12.26 -4.88
#